data_AF-A0A1H1HNV9-F1
#
_entry.id   AF-A0A1H1HNV9-F1
#
_cell.length_a   1.000
_cell.length_b   1.000
_cell.length_c   1.000
_cell.angle_alpha   90.00
_cell.angle_beta   90.00
_cell.angle_gamma   90.00
#
_symmetry.space_group_name_H-M   'P 1'
#
loop_
_entity.id
_entity.type
_entity.pdbx_description
1 polymer ?
#
loop_
_entity_poly.entity_id
_entity_poly.type
_entity_poly.pdbx_seq_one_letter_code
_entity_poly.pdbx_strand_id
1 'polypeptide(L)' 'MVYQFECSEGRCEFLIRSGSADEVKRLARAHARMVHRGRIETADLERDVERIELA' A
#
# COMPACT_ATOMS: atom_id res chain seq x y z
N MET A 1 -5.65 -12.81 1.48
CA MET A 1 -6.48 -11.80 0.80
C MET A 1 -5.61 -11.06 -0.19
N VAL A 2 -6.22 -10.36 -1.17
CA VAL A 2 -5.48 -9.51 -2.11
C VAL A 2 -5.82 -8.06 -1.81
N TYR A 3 -4.80 -7.21 -1.79
CA TYR A 3 -4.93 -5.78 -1.61
C TYR A 3 -4.30 -5.07 -2.80
N GLN A 4 -4.91 -3.99 -3.25
CA GLN A 4 -4.33 -3.06 -4.20
C GLN A 4 -3.83 -1.85 -3.43
N PHE A 5 -2.67 -1.36 -3.85
CA PHE A 5 -2.11 -0.13 -3.33
C PHE A 5 -1.69 0.77 -4.49
N GLU A 6 -2.19 2.01 -4.48
CA GLU A 6 -1.79 3.07 -5.40
C GLU A 6 -0.97 4.11 -4.62
N CYS A 7 0.31 4.25 -4.96
CA CYS A 7 1.17 5.20 -4.27
C CYS A 7 0.92 6.62 -4.77
N SER A 8 0.74 7.57 -3.86
CA SER A 8 0.64 9.00 -4.22
C SER A 8 1.97 9.65 -4.63
N GLU A 9 3.12 9.06 -4.28
CA GLU A 9 4.46 9.61 -4.56
C GLU A 9 5.09 9.10 -5.88
N GLY A 10 4.27 8.54 -6.78
CA GLY A 10 4.68 8.11 -8.11
C GLY A 10 3.52 7.46 -8.86
N ARG A 11 3.69 7.12 -10.15
CA ARG A 11 2.68 6.29 -10.85
C ARG A 11 2.91 4.81 -10.53
N CYS A 12 2.96 4.47 -9.25
CA CYS A 12 3.22 3.12 -8.78
C CYS A 12 1.92 2.49 -8.30
N GLU A 13 1.55 1.38 -8.92
CA GLU A 13 0.37 0.60 -8.59
C GLU A 13 0.76 -0.86 -8.50
N PHE A 14 0.44 -1.53 -7.38
CA PHE A 14 0.79 -2.93 -7.20
C PHE A 14 -0.19 -3.69 -6.31
N LEU A 15 -0.26 -5.01 -6.56
CA LEU A 15 -1.08 -5.93 -5.78
C LEU A 15 -0.23 -6.60 -4.70
N ILE A 16 -0.71 -6.54 -3.45
CA ILE A 16 -0.09 -7.17 -2.28
C ILE A 16 -0.97 -8.33 -1.83
N ARG A 17 -0.41 -9.53 -1.78
CA ARG A 17 -1.07 -10.70 -1.18
C ARG A 17 -0.65 -10.82 0.28
N SER A 18 -1.60 -10.63 1.21
CA SER A 18 -1.36 -10.79 2.64
C SER A 18 -2.64 -11.24 3.36
N GLY A 19 -2.47 -11.82 4.55
CA GLY A 19 -3.55 -12.12 5.48
C GLY A 19 -3.95 -10.95 6.38
N SER A 20 -3.18 -9.86 6.42
CA SER A 20 -3.35 -8.75 7.38
C SER A 20 -3.23 -7.38 6.69
N ALA A 21 -4.23 -6.52 6.89
CA ALA A 21 -4.18 -5.14 6.39
C ALA A 21 -3.02 -4.33 7.02
N ASP A 22 -2.66 -4.60 8.28
CA ASP A 22 -1.55 -3.92 8.95
C ASP A 22 -0.20 -4.26 8.32
N GLU A 23 -0.03 -5.50 7.87
CA GLU A 23 1.16 -5.91 7.13
C GLU A 23 1.25 -5.20 5.78
N VAL A 24 0.12 -5.08 5.07
CA VAL A 24 0.04 -4.34 3.80
C VAL A 24 0.43 -2.87 4.00
N LYS A 25 -0.10 -2.20 5.03
CA LYS A 25 0.27 -0.81 5.37
C LYS A 25 1.77 -0.66 5.67
N ARG A 26 2.38 -1.64 6.36
CA ARG A 26 3.83 -1.66 6.63
C ARG A 26 4.65 -1.80 5.34
N LEU A 27 4.23 -2.68 4.43
CA LEU A 27 4.90 -2.88 3.14
C LEU A 27 4.80 -1.64 2.25
N ALA A 28 3.63 -1.01 2.17
CA ALA A 28 3.43 0.24 1.44
C ALA A 28 4.33 1.38 1.98
N ARG A 29 4.45 1.51 3.32
CA ARG A 29 5.40 2.46 3.94
C ARG A 29 6.85 2.18 3.59
N ALA A 30 7.25 0.91 3.65
CA ALA A 30 8.61 0.52 3.32
C ALA A 30 8.92 0.85 1.85
N HIS A 31 7.99 0.58 0.93
CA HIS A 31 8.10 0.95 -0.47
C HIS A 31 8.33 2.44 -0.65
N ALA A 32 7.47 3.29 -0.09
CA ALA A 32 7.58 4.74 -0.23
C ALA A 32 8.93 5.28 0.28
N ARG A 33 9.38 4.79 1.44
CA ARG A 33 10.67 5.18 2.02
C ARG A 33 11.86 4.74 1.18
N MET A 34 11.83 3.52 0.66
CA MET A 34 12.98 2.95 -0.06
C MET A 34 13.05 3.42 -1.52
N VAL A 35 11.90 3.57 -2.18
CA VAL A 35 11.81 3.87 -3.62
C VAL A 35 11.75 5.37 -3.87
N HIS A 36 10.94 6.11 -3.10
CA HIS A 36 10.70 7.53 -3.33
C HIS A 36 11.47 8.44 -2.35
N ARG A 37 12.11 7.86 -1.32
CA ARG A 37 12.60 8.61 -0.13
C ARG A 37 11.50 9.45 0.53
N GLY A 38 10.25 9.10 0.25
CA GLY A 38 9.04 9.78 0.69
C GLY A 38 8.53 9.23 2.01
N ARG A 39 7.51 9.90 2.55
CA ARG A 39 6.87 9.50 3.81
C ARG A 39 5.36 9.57 3.65
N ILE A 40 4.73 8.40 3.70
CA ILE A 40 3.27 8.27 3.66
C ILE A 40 2.75 8.26 5.11
N GLU A 41 1.88 9.22 5.42
CA GLU A 41 1.20 9.30 6.70
C GLU A 41 0.15 8.18 6.84
N THR A 42 -0.23 7.84 8.07
CA THR A 42 -1.14 6.70 8.29
C THR A 42 -2.47 6.88 7.58
N ALA A 43 -3.01 8.10 7.60
CA ALA A 43 -4.31 8.42 7.01
C ALA A 43 -4.33 8.22 5.49
N ASP A 44 -3.21 8.46 4.81
CA ASP A 44 -3.11 8.27 3.37
C ASP A 44 -3.07 6.77 3.01
N LEU A 45 -2.42 5.94 3.82
CA LEU A 45 -2.41 4.48 3.61
C LEU A 45 -3.79 3.83 3.75
N GLU A 46 -4.67 4.40 4.55
CA GLU A 46 -6.03 3.87 4.69
C GLU A 46 -6.90 4.20 3.48
N ARG A 47 -6.58 5.28 2.77
CA ARG A 47 -7.22 5.66 1.51
C ARG A 47 -6.63 4.92 0.32
N ASP A 48 -5.32 4.74 0.33
CA ASP A 48 -4.55 4.25 -0.81
C ASP A 48 -4.46 2.72 -0.85
N VAL A 49 -4.81 2.02 0.25
CA VAL A 49 -4.88 0.55 0.32
C VAL A 49 -6.33 0.09 0.24
N GLU A 50 -6.68 -0.56 -0.87
CA GLU A 50 -7.99 -1.17 -1.07
C GLU A 50 -7.90 -2.69 -0.99
N ARG A 51 -8.85 -3.33 -0.31
CA ARG A 51 -8.95 -4.79 -0.29
C ARG A 51 -9.79 -5.27 -1.47
N ILE A 52 -9.21 -6.14 -2.30
CA ILE A 52 -9.92 -6.77 -3.42
C ILE A 52 -10.41 -8.15 -2.99
N GLU A 53 -11.73 -8.37 -3.10
CA GLU A 53 -12.31 -9.70 -3.09
C GLU A 53 -12.24 -10.25 -4.51
N LEU A 54 -11.42 -11.28 -4.72
CA LEU A 54 -11.42 -12.04 -5.97
C LEU A 54 -12.67 -12.91 -5.99
N ALA A 55 -13.60 -12.59 -6.90
CA ALA A 55 -14.85 -13.31 -7.14
C ALA A 55 -14.62 -14.74 -7.67
#